data_AF-A0A1G0DQB3-F1
#
_entry.id   AF-A0A1G0DQB3-F1
#
_cell.length_a   1.000
_cell.length_b   1.000
_cell.length_c   1.000
_cell.angle_alpha   90.00
_cell.angle_beta   90.00
_cell.angle_gamma   90.00
#
_symmetry.space_group_name_H-M   'P 1'
#
loop_
_entity.id
_entity.type
_entity.pdbx_description
1 polymer ?
#
loop_
_entity_poly.entity_id
_entity_poly.type
_entity_poly.pdbx_seq_one_letter_code
_entity_poly.pdbx_strand_id
1 'polypeptide(L)'
;MPCHFGHHFGESKMLFTLGQVVATPGALRAIEEYNVDMWSLLHRHSNGDWGCVPEEDRLENQRSVEEGYRVMSSYPLNDRGDKLWIITEADRSSTCLLLPDEY
;
A
#
# COMPACT_ATOMS: atom_id res chain seq x y z
N MET A 1 27.88 37.21 -1.99
CA MET A 1 27.04 36.27 -2.78
C MET A 1 27.88 35.05 -3.08
N PRO A 2 27.47 33.88 -2.58
CA PRO A 2 26.98 32.87 -3.52
C PRO A 2 25.63 32.29 -3.10
N CYS A 3 24.86 31.95 -4.11
CA CYS A 3 23.50 31.45 -4.03
C CYS A 3 23.50 30.04 -3.41
N HIS A 4 22.80 29.88 -2.28
CA HIS A 4 22.43 28.55 -1.80
C HIS A 4 21.30 28.03 -2.68
N PHE A 5 21.63 27.03 -3.50
CA PHE A 5 20.67 26.24 -4.24
C PHE A 5 19.91 25.36 -3.24
N GLY A 6 18.78 25.85 -2.75
CA GLY A 6 17.85 25.03 -1.97
C GLY A 6 17.24 23.98 -2.90
N HIS A 7 17.68 22.73 -2.80
CA HIS A 7 16.89 21.62 -3.29
C HIS A 7 15.65 21.52 -2.38
N HIS A 8 14.53 22.06 -2.83
CA HIS A 8 13.23 21.64 -2.34
C HIS A 8 12.98 20.23 -2.86
N PHE A 9 13.46 19.22 -2.12
CA PHE A 9 12.83 17.92 -2.17
C PHE A 9 11.45 18.13 -1.55
N GLY A 10 10.41 18.18 -2.39
CA GLY A 10 9.04 18.16 -1.90
C GLY A 10 8.88 16.89 -1.06
N GLU A 11 8.72 17.04 0.24
CA GLU A 11 8.34 15.94 1.12
C GLU A 11 6.97 15.46 0.64
N SER A 12 6.94 14.35 -0.10
CA SER A 12 5.71 13.60 -0.33
C SER A 12 5.26 13.11 1.04
N LYS A 13 4.34 13.87 1.64
CA LYS A 13 3.72 13.51 2.91
C LYS A 13 2.79 12.34 2.62
N MET A 14 3.21 11.14 3.01
CA MET A 14 2.35 9.95 2.99
C MET A 14 1.02 10.26 3.69
N LEU A 15 -0.09 9.74 3.16
CA LEU A 15 -1.43 9.92 3.74
C LEU A 15 -1.52 9.30 5.13
N PHE A 16 -0.82 8.19 5.36
CA PHE A 16 -0.71 7.53 6.66
C PHE A 16 0.61 6.78 6.77
N THR A 17 1.00 6.45 8.00
CA THR A 17 2.18 5.63 8.29
C THR A 17 1.86 4.16 8.13
N LEU A 18 2.78 3.40 7.54
CA LEU A 18 2.74 1.95 7.56
C LEU A 18 3.11 1.41 8.94
N GLY A 19 2.57 0.24 9.29
CA GLY A 19 2.94 -0.48 10.51
C GLY A 19 4.13 -1.41 10.30
N GLN A 20 4.27 -2.42 11.16
CA GLN A 20 5.19 -3.52 10.91
C GLN A 20 4.80 -4.24 9.62
N VAL A 21 5.69 -4.21 8.63
CA VAL A 21 5.44 -4.88 7.35
C VAL A 21 5.64 -6.38 7.51
N VAL A 22 4.60 -7.14 7.21
CA VAL A 22 4.60 -8.60 7.21
C VAL A 22 3.96 -9.13 5.93
N ALA A 23 4.23 -10.37 5.57
CA ALA A 23 3.60 -11.02 4.43
C ALA A 23 3.30 -12.48 4.74
N THR A 24 2.20 -12.99 4.21
CA THR A 24 1.89 -14.43 4.25
C THR A 24 2.88 -15.22 3.39
N PRO A 25 3.08 -16.53 3.65
CA PRO A 25 3.90 -17.38 2.80
C PRO A 25 3.42 -17.43 1.33
N GLY A 26 2.10 -17.40 1.09
CA GLY A 26 1.54 -17.35 -0.27
C GLY A 26 1.86 -16.05 -0.98
N ALA A 27 1.71 -14.90 -0.31
CA ALA A 27 2.10 -13.62 -0.87
C ALA A 27 3.60 -13.55 -1.21
N LEU A 28 4.48 -13.99 -0.32
CA LEU A 28 5.93 -13.99 -0.58
C LEU A 28 6.29 -14.80 -1.83
N ARG A 29 5.70 -16.00 -1.97
CA ARG A 29 5.88 -16.82 -3.16
C ARG A 29 5.39 -16.12 -4.42
N ALA A 30 4.21 -15.52 -4.39
CA ALA A 30 3.63 -14.83 -5.54
C ALA A 30 4.46 -13.59 -5.94
N ILE A 31 4.95 -12.84 -4.95
CA ILE A 31 5.85 -11.71 -5.16
C ILE A 31 7.13 -12.15 -5.88
N GLU A 32 7.73 -13.28 -5.45
CA GLU A 32 8.92 -13.84 -6.08
C GLU A 32 8.62 -14.35 -7.51
N GLU A 33 7.53 -15.11 -7.68
CA GLU A 33 7.11 -15.68 -8.96
C GLU A 33 6.85 -14.61 -10.03
N TYR A 34 6.19 -13.51 -9.65
CA TYR A 34 5.83 -12.42 -10.56
C TYR A 34 6.81 -11.25 -10.55
N ASN A 35 7.94 -11.36 -9.84
CA ASN A 35 8.98 -10.33 -9.72
C ASN A 35 8.40 -8.94 -9.33
N VAL A 36 7.54 -8.94 -8.31
CA VAL A 36 6.80 -7.75 -7.88
C VAL A 36 7.69 -6.86 -7.00
N ASP A 37 7.73 -5.56 -7.32
CA ASP A 37 8.36 -4.58 -6.44
C ASP A 37 7.42 -4.22 -5.27
N MET A 38 7.61 -4.92 -4.15
CA MET A 38 6.85 -4.70 -2.92
C MET A 38 6.96 -3.26 -2.40
N TRP A 39 8.14 -2.63 -2.51
CA TRP A 39 8.35 -1.29 -1.96
C TRP A 39 7.56 -0.25 -2.73
N SER A 40 7.50 -0.40 -4.06
CA SER A 40 6.62 0.43 -4.90
C SER A 40 5.15 0.28 -4.51
N LEU A 41 4.66 -0.93 -4.23
CA LEU A 41 3.27 -1.14 -3.81
C LEU A 41 2.98 -0.57 -2.42
N LEU A 42 3.89 -0.73 -1.46
CA LEU A 42 3.77 -0.13 -0.13
C LEU A 42 3.75 1.40 -0.20
N HIS A 43 4.61 1.99 -1.04
CA HIS A 43 4.63 3.43 -1.27
C HIS A 43 3.33 3.94 -1.90
N ARG A 44 2.78 3.20 -2.86
CA ARG A 44 1.47 3.49 -3.46
C ARG A 44 0.36 3.45 -2.41
N HIS A 45 0.32 2.40 -1.60
CA HIS A 45 -0.67 2.21 -0.54
C HIS A 45 -0.66 3.38 0.46
N SER A 46 0.52 3.74 0.99
CA SER A 46 0.65 4.85 1.94
C SER A 46 0.35 6.23 1.34
N ASN A 47 0.39 6.38 0.02
CA ASN A 47 0.08 7.63 -0.69
C ASN A 47 -1.35 7.68 -1.26
N GLY A 48 -2.20 6.69 -0.96
CA GLY A 48 -3.61 6.69 -1.41
C GLY A 48 -3.84 6.14 -2.81
N ASP A 49 -2.82 5.56 -3.44
CA ASP A 49 -3.04 4.74 -4.62
C ASP A 49 -3.43 3.33 -4.17
N TRP A 50 -4.74 3.10 -4.09
CA TRP A 50 -5.29 1.82 -3.64
C TRP A 50 -5.33 0.72 -4.70
N GLY A 51 -4.78 0.98 -5.89
CA GLY A 51 -4.79 0.06 -7.01
C GLY A 51 -6.19 -0.20 -7.56
N CYS A 52 -6.51 -1.48 -7.76
CA CYS A 52 -7.72 -1.99 -8.39
C CYS A 52 -8.80 -2.34 -7.34
N VAL A 53 -9.26 -1.34 -6.59
CA VAL A 53 -10.44 -1.43 -5.72
C VAL A 53 -11.62 -0.64 -6.33
N PRO A 54 -12.88 -1.08 -6.12
CA PRO A 54 -14.08 -0.33 -6.49
C PRO A 54 -14.11 1.09 -5.90
N GLU A 55 -14.87 2.00 -6.52
CA GLU A 55 -14.96 3.39 -6.08
C GLU A 55 -15.50 3.53 -4.64
N GLU A 56 -16.42 2.65 -4.22
CA GLU A 56 -16.91 2.61 -2.85
C GLU A 56 -15.80 2.31 -1.83
N ASP A 57 -14.94 1.34 -2.14
CA ASP A 57 -13.78 0.99 -1.30
C ASP A 57 -12.71 2.09 -1.33
N ARG A 58 -12.59 2.82 -2.46
CA ARG A 58 -11.76 4.02 -2.52
C ARG A 58 -12.25 5.07 -1.51
N LEU A 59 -13.54 5.39 -1.52
CA LEU A 59 -14.12 6.36 -0.59
C LEU A 59 -13.99 5.91 0.86
N GLU A 60 -14.19 4.62 1.14
CA GLU A 60 -14.03 4.07 2.49
C GLU A 60 -12.56 4.11 2.95
N ASN A 61 -11.59 3.87 2.06
CA ASN A 61 -10.18 4.03 2.41
C ASN A 61 -9.83 5.50 2.73
N GLN A 62 -10.36 6.46 1.97
CA GLN A 62 -10.18 7.89 2.26
C GLN A 62 -10.66 8.21 3.67
N ARG A 63 -11.88 7.77 3.99
CA ARG A 63 -12.50 7.94 5.29
C ARG A 63 -11.71 7.22 6.39
N SER A 64 -11.23 6.02 6.13
CA SER A 64 -10.41 5.22 7.05
C SER A 64 -9.08 5.88 7.39
N VAL A 65 -8.49 6.62 6.45
CA VAL A 65 -7.29 7.43 6.73
C VAL A 65 -7.61 8.57 7.70
N GLU A 66 -8.76 9.22 7.55
CA GLU A 66 -9.18 10.37 8.37
C GLU A 66 -9.70 9.95 9.76
N GLU A 67 -10.47 8.86 9.81
CA GLU A 67 -11.13 8.37 11.04
C GLU A 67 -10.29 7.32 11.79
N GLY A 68 -9.18 6.85 11.21
CA GLY A 68 -8.28 5.88 11.85
C GLY A 68 -8.78 4.43 11.80
N TYR A 69 -9.49 4.03 10.74
CA TYR A 69 -9.84 2.62 10.49
C TYR A 69 -8.81 1.94 9.60
N ARG A 70 -8.98 0.62 9.38
CA ARG A 70 -8.09 -0.15 8.51
C ARG A 70 -8.15 0.38 7.07
N VAL A 71 -7.04 0.29 6.35
CA VAL A 71 -6.95 0.66 4.93
C VAL A 71 -6.56 -0.57 4.12
N MET A 72 -7.18 -0.77 2.95
CA MET A 72 -6.91 -1.93 2.09
C MET A 72 -6.69 -1.50 0.63
N SER A 73 -5.56 -1.90 0.06
CA SER A 73 -5.27 -1.80 -1.38
C SER A 73 -5.30 -3.17 -2.04
N SER A 74 -5.61 -3.20 -3.33
CA SER A 74 -5.51 -4.41 -4.16
C SER A 74 -4.69 -4.12 -5.42
N TYR A 75 -3.61 -4.85 -5.66
CA TYR A 75 -2.77 -4.69 -6.84
C TYR A 75 -2.78 -5.96 -7.69
N PRO A 76 -2.84 -5.84 -9.03
CA PRO A 76 -2.72 -7.00 -9.91
C PRO A 76 -1.30 -7.56 -9.84
N LEU A 77 -1.19 -8.88 -9.73
CA LEU A 77 0.07 -9.62 -9.82
C LEU A 77 0.40 -10.00 -11.26
N ASN A 78 -0.63 -10.19 -12.09
CA ASN A 78 -0.51 -10.55 -13.49
C ASN A 78 -1.79 -10.18 -14.27
N ASP A 79 -1.75 -10.40 -15.60
CA ASP A 79 -2.87 -10.10 -16.50
C ASP A 79 -4.04 -11.10 -16.40
N ARG A 80 -3.90 -12.18 -15.61
CA ARG A 80 -4.95 -13.21 -15.42
C ARG A 80 -5.92 -12.86 -14.30
N GLY A 81 -5.60 -11.82 -13.53
CA GLY A 81 -6.48 -11.31 -12.47
C GLY A 81 -6.07 -11.74 -11.06
N ASP A 82 -4.92 -12.37 -10.88
CA ASP A 82 -4.37 -12.63 -9.54
C ASP A 82 -4.04 -11.29 -8.87
N LYS A 83 -4.26 -11.23 -7.56
CA LYS A 83 -4.15 -9.99 -6.80
C LYS A 83 -3.29 -10.18 -5.56
N LEU A 84 -2.60 -9.11 -5.19
CA LEU A 84 -1.97 -8.95 -3.90
C LEU A 84 -2.72 -7.87 -3.14
N TRP A 85 -3.18 -8.21 -1.95
CA TRP A 85 -3.77 -7.26 -1.03
C TRP A 85 -2.70 -6.71 -0.10
N ILE A 86 -2.80 -5.41 0.19
CA ILE A 86 -2.03 -4.75 1.25
C ILE A 86 -3.03 -4.14 2.22
N ILE A 87 -3.00 -4.60 3.47
CA ILE A 87 -3.91 -4.14 4.52
C ILE A 87 -3.09 -3.52 5.65
N THR A 88 -3.40 -2.28 6.01
CA THR A 88 -2.86 -1.64 7.21
C THR A 88 -3.94 -1.55 8.27
N GLU A 89 -3.66 -2.08 9.46
CA GLU A 89 -4.59 -2.11 10.58
C GLU A 89 -4.98 -0.70 11.07
N ALA A 90 -6.13 -0.59 11.74
CA ALA A 90 -6.68 0.68 12.23
C ALA A 90 -5.70 1.47 13.10
N ASP A 91 -5.02 0.78 14.02
CA ASP A 91 -4.00 1.35 14.91
C ASP A 91 -2.63 1.54 14.26
N ARG A 92 -2.52 1.24 12.95
CA ARG A 92 -1.27 1.25 12.17
C ARG A 92 -0.16 0.40 12.80
N SER A 93 -0.50 -0.63 13.59
CA SER A 93 0.48 -1.54 14.19
C SER A 93 1.12 -2.48 13.17
N SER A 94 0.37 -2.85 12.12
CA SER A 94 0.79 -3.82 11.10
C SER A 94 0.34 -3.39 9.70
N THR A 95 1.19 -3.70 8.71
CA THR A 95 0.85 -3.67 7.29
C THR A 95 1.12 -5.05 6.71
N CYS A 96 0.08 -5.80 6.40
CA CYS A 96 0.16 -7.16 5.90
C CYS A 96 -0.01 -7.23 4.39
N LEU A 97 0.87 -7.95 3.71
CA LEU A 97 0.69 -8.37 2.32
C LEU A 97 0.18 -9.81 2.28
N LEU A 98 -0.91 -10.05 1.57
CA LEU A 98 -1.59 -11.35 1.52
C LEU A 98 -2.33 -11.56 0.19
N LEU A 99 -2.56 -12.81 -0.18
CA LEU A 99 -3.46 -13.14 -1.28
C LEU A 99 -4.93 -13.04 -0.81
N PRO A 100 -5.89 -12.76 -1.70
CA PRO A 100 -7.32 -12.70 -1.34
C PRO A 100 -7.83 -13.97 -0.65
N ASP A 101 -7.32 -15.15 -1.05
CA ASP A 101 -7.74 -16.45 -0.51
C ASP A 101 -7.16 -16.77 0.88
N GLU A 102 -6.22 -15.94 1.36
CA GLU A 102 -5.60 -16.08 2.70
C GLU A 102 -6.27 -15.18 3.76
N TYR A 103 -7.29 -14.41 3.36
CA TYR A 103 -8.08 -13.53 4.22
C TYR A 103 -9.48 -14.12 4.48
#